data_AF-A0A094FSD7-F1
#
_entry.id   AF-A0A094FSD7-F1
#
_cell.length_a   1.000
_cell.length_b   1.000
_cell.length_c   1.000
_cell.angle_alpha   90.00
_cell.angle_beta   90.00
_cell.angle_gamma   90.00
#
_symmetry.space_group_name_H-M   'P 1'
#
loop_
_entity.id
_entity.type
_entity.pdbx_description
1 polymer ?
#
loop_
_entity_poly.entity_id
_entity_poly.type
_entity_poly.pdbx_seq_one_letter_code
_entity_poly.pdbx_strand_id
1 'polypeptide(L)'
;MPRSSDSPPLYVAGPSAPIPLETIRKHDEEMQVPTAAPTPRPARSDPELRKFAFFFAIFVCCAIIGGCTYALAHGIQRRIANSRAAVDSAGREYWIEAARTKVYDACYLGSEGYSTPTNAYKACAKTSELKITGVTCDASVLWTSEDRYPTVCLEAMAEIYKEDMFRSARSEHLEPLGWLVLIIMAGPVGGLIAYSIFRCIVDGCRDKKASKAHNTSAA
;
A
#
# COMPACT_ATOMS: atom_id res chain seq x y z
N MET A 1 11.33 102.72 -50.59
CA MET A 1 11.29 101.25 -50.47
C MET A 1 12.52 100.69 -51.17
N PRO A 2 13.50 100.14 -50.45
CA PRO A 2 14.72 99.58 -51.05
C PRO A 2 14.43 98.18 -51.58
N ARG A 3 14.85 97.89 -52.81
CA ARG A 3 14.70 96.58 -53.46
C ARG A 3 16.05 95.87 -53.45
N SER A 4 16.06 94.76 -52.70
CA SER A 4 17.13 93.77 -52.60
C SER A 4 17.47 93.18 -53.96
N SER A 5 18.76 93.02 -54.26
CA SER A 5 19.26 92.11 -55.29
C SER A 5 20.43 91.32 -54.73
N ASP A 6 20.12 90.09 -54.36
CA ASP A 6 21.03 89.00 -54.02
C ASP A 6 21.83 88.55 -55.24
N SER A 7 23.09 88.15 -55.01
CA SER A 7 23.78 87.15 -55.81
C SER A 7 24.78 86.40 -54.92
N PRO A 8 24.59 85.11 -54.64
CA PRO A 8 25.51 84.32 -53.82
C PRO A 8 26.79 83.94 -54.59
N PRO A 9 27.93 83.75 -53.90
CA PRO A 9 29.18 83.33 -54.53
C PRO A 9 29.15 81.87 -54.98
N LEU A 10 29.78 81.62 -56.13
CA LEU A 10 30.04 80.32 -56.72
C LEU A 10 30.77 79.40 -55.73
N TYR A 11 30.13 78.27 -55.38
CA TYR A 11 30.72 77.19 -54.60
C TYR A 11 31.74 76.43 -55.45
N VAL A 12 33.01 76.50 -55.05
CA VAL A 12 34.11 75.72 -55.63
C VAL A 12 34.10 74.34 -54.98
N ALA A 13 33.83 73.30 -55.78
CA ALA A 13 33.97 71.91 -55.33
C ALA A 13 35.46 71.57 -55.13
N GLY A 14 35.86 71.39 -53.87
CA GLY A 14 37.16 70.82 -53.51
C GLY A 14 37.20 69.29 -53.70
N PRO A 15 38.39 68.68 -53.76
CA PRO A 15 38.56 67.26 -54.08
C PRO A 15 37.91 66.35 -53.04
N SER A 16 37.22 65.34 -53.54
CA SER A 16 36.56 64.26 -52.80
C SER A 16 37.52 63.53 -51.85
N ALA A 17 37.16 63.47 -50.57
CA ALA A 17 37.80 62.58 -49.60
C ALA A 17 37.46 61.11 -49.94
N PRO A 18 38.44 60.19 -49.91
CA PRO A 18 38.18 58.78 -50.12
C PRO A 18 37.34 58.20 -48.98
N ILE A 19 36.22 57.60 -49.33
CA ILE A 19 35.30 56.90 -48.43
C ILE A 19 36.04 55.68 -47.84
N PRO A 20 36.12 55.51 -46.51
CA PRO A 20 36.83 54.39 -45.89
C PRO A 20 36.00 53.09 -46.02
N LEU A 21 36.34 52.27 -47.02
CA LEU A 21 35.72 50.95 -47.30
C LEU A 21 35.88 49.93 -46.15
N GLU A 22 36.85 50.13 -45.26
CA GLU A 22 37.16 49.18 -44.19
C GLU A 22 36.07 49.10 -43.12
N THR A 23 35.29 50.18 -42.98
CA THR A 23 34.12 50.23 -42.09
C THR A 23 32.95 49.38 -42.62
N ILE A 24 32.83 49.22 -43.94
CA ILE A 24 31.74 48.44 -44.56
C ILE A 24 32.05 46.94 -44.47
N ARG A 25 33.31 46.56 -44.73
CA ARG A 25 33.75 45.16 -44.63
C ARG A 25 33.58 44.58 -43.22
N LYS A 26 33.82 45.38 -42.18
CA LYS A 26 33.67 44.95 -40.80
C LYS A 26 32.21 44.69 -40.40
N HIS A 27 31.26 45.39 -41.03
CA HIS A 27 29.83 45.19 -40.76
C HIS A 27 29.26 43.91 -41.40
N ASP A 28 29.77 43.52 -42.57
CA ASP A 28 29.37 42.26 -43.23
C ASP A 28 29.92 41.02 -42.50
N GLU A 29 31.10 41.12 -41.89
CA GLU A 29 31.67 40.04 -41.08
C GLU A 29 30.90 39.85 -39.75
N GLU A 30 30.34 40.90 -39.15
CA GLU A 30 29.47 40.79 -37.97
C GLU A 30 28.05 40.29 -38.29
N MET A 31 27.54 40.50 -39.51
CA MET A 31 26.21 40.01 -39.91
C MET A 31 26.18 38.53 -40.32
N GLN A 32 27.32 37.88 -40.53
CA GLN A 32 27.41 36.44 -40.86
C GLN A 32 27.48 35.51 -39.64
N VAL A 33 27.10 35.98 -38.44
CA VAL A 33 26.84 35.05 -37.33
C VAL A 33 25.61 34.21 -37.69
N PRO A 34 25.72 32.87 -37.77
CA PRO A 34 24.56 32.03 -38.06
C PRO A 34 23.49 32.31 -37.01
N THR A 35 22.32 32.79 -37.44
CA THR A 35 21.12 32.85 -36.61
C THR A 35 20.85 31.44 -36.11
N ALA A 36 21.31 31.16 -34.89
CA ALA A 36 21.03 29.90 -34.22
C ALA A 36 19.52 29.70 -34.22
N ALA A 37 19.10 28.55 -34.75
CA ALA A 37 17.68 28.18 -34.84
C ALA A 37 16.99 28.43 -33.48
N PRO A 38 15.72 28.90 -33.47
CA PRO A 38 15.02 29.18 -32.23
C PRO A 38 14.99 27.92 -31.37
N THR A 39 15.70 27.94 -30.23
CA THR A 39 15.63 26.86 -29.25
C THR A 39 14.16 26.66 -28.86
N PRO A 40 13.62 25.43 -28.95
CA PRO A 40 12.24 25.19 -28.57
C PRO A 40 12.07 25.56 -27.09
N ARG A 41 11.16 26.51 -26.83
CA ARG A 41 10.86 26.93 -25.45
C ARG A 41 10.45 25.69 -24.65
N PRO A 42 11.05 25.44 -23.47
CA PRO A 42 10.68 24.31 -22.65
C PRO A 42 9.18 24.38 -22.37
N ALA A 43 8.49 23.29 -22.68
CA ALA A 43 7.06 23.18 -22.58
C ALA A 43 6.66 23.36 -21.11
N ARG A 44 6.26 24.59 -20.75
CA ARG A 44 5.85 25.02 -19.40
C ARG A 44 4.93 23.95 -18.82
N SER A 45 5.36 23.26 -17.77
CA SER A 45 4.55 22.25 -17.11
C SER A 45 3.39 22.98 -16.44
N ASP A 46 2.16 22.70 -16.87
CA ASP A 46 0.98 23.36 -16.29
C ASP A 46 0.87 22.99 -14.79
N PRO A 47 0.93 23.98 -13.88
CA PRO A 47 0.91 23.72 -12.44
C PRO A 47 -0.40 23.04 -11.99
N GLU A 48 -1.50 23.26 -12.71
CA GLU A 48 -2.80 22.62 -12.45
C GLU A 48 -2.78 21.10 -12.67
N LEU A 49 -2.11 20.65 -13.73
CA LEU A 49 -2.00 19.22 -14.04
C LEU A 49 -1.18 18.47 -12.98
N ARG A 50 -0.17 19.15 -12.42
CA ARG A 50 0.66 18.62 -11.33
C ARG A 50 -0.13 18.45 -10.04
N LYS A 51 -1.02 19.40 -9.72
CA LYS A 51 -1.93 19.30 -8.56
C LYS A 51 -2.87 18.11 -8.73
N PHE A 52 -3.51 17.98 -9.90
CA PHE A 52 -4.42 16.87 -10.18
C PHE A 52 -3.73 15.50 -10.06
N ALA A 53 -2.52 15.35 -10.62
CA ALA A 53 -1.74 14.12 -10.53
C ALA A 53 -1.42 13.74 -9.07
N PHE A 54 -1.14 14.73 -8.22
CA PHE A 54 -0.89 14.51 -6.79
C PHE A 54 -2.13 14.04 -6.05
N PHE A 55 -3.29 14.69 -6.26
CA PHE A 55 -4.55 14.26 -5.66
C PHE A 55 -4.97 12.86 -6.12
N PHE A 56 -4.78 12.56 -7.40
CA PHE A 56 -5.05 11.23 -7.94
C PHE A 56 -4.17 10.15 -7.30
N ALA A 57 -2.87 10.43 -7.13
CA ALA A 57 -1.96 9.50 -6.45
C ALA A 57 -2.38 9.23 -5.00
N ILE A 58 -2.79 10.27 -4.25
CA ILE A 58 -3.32 10.11 -2.88
C ILE A 58 -4.58 9.25 -2.90
N PHE A 59 -5.52 9.52 -3.82
CA PHE A 59 -6.76 8.76 -3.92
C PHE A 59 -6.50 7.27 -4.19
N VAL A 60 -5.55 6.96 -5.09
CA VAL A 60 -5.12 5.57 -5.37
C VAL A 60 -4.50 4.92 -4.13
N CYS A 61 -3.62 5.61 -3.41
CA CYS A 61 -3.07 5.11 -2.14
C CYS A 61 -4.18 4.78 -1.14
N CYS A 62 -5.13 5.71 -0.93
CA CYS A 62 -6.25 5.52 -0.02
C CYS A 62 -7.16 4.37 -0.43
N ALA A 63 -7.43 4.21 -1.72
CA ALA A 63 -8.26 3.12 -2.24
C ALA A 63 -7.58 1.75 -2.04
N ILE A 64 -6.28 1.64 -2.28
CA ILE A 64 -5.52 0.40 -2.06
C ILE A 64 -5.51 0.07 -0.57
N ILE A 65 -5.11 1.01 0.28
CA ILE A 65 -5.02 0.78 1.73
C ILE A 65 -6.40 0.44 2.30
N GLY A 66 -7.42 1.23 2.00
CA GLY A 66 -8.78 1.01 2.48
C GLY A 66 -9.37 -0.30 1.98
N GLY A 67 -9.26 -0.58 0.68
CA GLY A 67 -9.78 -1.79 0.06
C GLY A 67 -9.11 -3.07 0.59
N CYS A 68 -7.79 -3.08 0.68
CA CYS A 68 -7.05 -4.23 1.20
C CYS A 68 -7.32 -4.45 2.70
N THR A 69 -7.37 -3.37 3.50
CA THR A 69 -7.67 -3.47 4.94
C THR A 69 -9.09 -4.00 5.17
N TYR A 70 -10.06 -3.51 4.39
CA TYR A 70 -11.43 -3.99 4.45
C TYR A 70 -11.54 -5.47 4.07
N ALA A 71 -10.92 -5.89 2.96
CA ALA A 71 -10.91 -7.29 2.53
C ALA A 71 -10.26 -8.21 3.57
N LEU A 72 -9.18 -7.76 4.19
CA LEU A 72 -8.51 -8.48 5.28
C LEU A 72 -9.44 -8.64 6.49
N ALA A 73 -10.02 -7.54 6.98
CA ALA A 73 -10.92 -7.56 8.12
C ALA A 73 -12.14 -8.46 7.88
N HIS A 74 -12.78 -8.33 6.71
CA HIS A 74 -13.90 -9.17 6.32
C HIS A 74 -13.50 -10.65 6.19
N GLY A 75 -12.30 -10.93 5.67
CA GLY A 75 -11.76 -12.28 5.60
C GLY A 75 -11.56 -12.92 6.98
N ILE A 76 -11.01 -12.16 7.94
CA ILE A 76 -10.84 -12.59 9.34
C ILE A 76 -12.20 -12.86 9.98
N GLN A 77 -13.14 -11.93 9.86
CA GLN A 77 -14.50 -12.10 10.40
C GLN A 77 -15.18 -13.34 9.84
N ARG A 78 -15.09 -13.58 8.53
CA ARG A 78 -15.66 -14.76 7.88
C ARG A 78 -15.01 -16.06 8.37
N ARG A 79 -13.70 -16.08 8.55
CA ARG A 79 -12.97 -17.25 9.10
C ARG A 79 -13.39 -17.55 10.54
N ILE A 80 -13.49 -16.52 11.39
CA ILE A 80 -13.99 -16.65 12.76
C ILE A 80 -15.44 -17.15 12.77
N ALA A 81 -16.30 -16.64 11.88
CA ALA A 81 -17.68 -17.10 11.79
C ALA A 81 -17.76 -18.57 11.35
N ASN A 82 -16.94 -18.98 10.39
CA ASN A 82 -16.88 -20.37 9.93
C ASN A 82 -16.34 -21.31 11.01
N SER A 83 -15.28 -20.93 11.74
CA SER A 83 -14.77 -21.75 12.85
C SER A 83 -15.79 -21.83 13.98
N ARG A 84 -16.51 -20.73 14.25
CA ARG A 84 -17.66 -20.71 15.16
C ARG A 84 -18.73 -21.72 14.77
N ALA A 85 -19.20 -21.63 13.54
CA ALA A 85 -20.21 -22.54 13.01
C ALA A 85 -19.74 -24.01 13.05
N ALA A 86 -18.47 -24.29 12.74
CA ALA A 86 -17.93 -25.64 12.77
C ALA A 86 -17.94 -26.24 14.19
N VAL A 87 -17.49 -25.48 15.19
CA VAL A 87 -17.46 -25.93 16.58
C VAL A 87 -18.87 -26.03 17.18
N ASP A 88 -19.77 -25.11 16.84
CA ASP A 88 -21.18 -25.17 17.30
C ASP A 88 -21.97 -26.28 16.60
N SER A 89 -21.57 -26.69 15.39
CA SER A 89 -22.19 -27.84 14.70
C SER A 89 -21.82 -29.18 15.32
N ALA A 90 -20.72 -29.24 16.07
CA ALA A 90 -20.35 -30.44 16.82
C ALA A 90 -21.26 -30.57 18.04
N GLY A 91 -21.99 -31.68 18.12
CA GLY A 91 -22.95 -31.95 19.19
C GLY A 91 -22.31 -32.10 20.57
N ARG A 92 -23.13 -32.09 21.62
CA ARG A 92 -22.70 -32.24 23.02
C ARG A 92 -21.82 -33.47 23.25
N GLU A 93 -22.22 -34.62 22.69
CA GLU A 93 -21.49 -35.89 22.85
C GLU A 93 -20.06 -35.81 22.31
N TYR A 94 -19.87 -35.12 21.19
CA TYR A 94 -18.54 -34.91 20.62
C TYR A 94 -17.63 -34.14 21.58
N TRP A 95 -18.13 -33.08 22.22
CA TRP A 95 -17.32 -32.26 23.14
C TRP A 95 -17.01 -32.98 24.45
N ILE A 96 -17.95 -33.79 24.95
CA ILE A 96 -17.72 -34.66 26.11
C ILE A 96 -16.63 -35.69 25.81
N GLU A 97 -16.71 -36.35 24.66
CA GLU A 97 -15.69 -37.32 24.24
C GLU A 97 -14.33 -36.64 23.96
N ALA A 98 -14.35 -35.44 23.39
CA ALA A 98 -13.16 -34.63 23.22
C ALA A 98 -12.54 -34.23 24.57
N ALA A 99 -13.34 -33.84 25.57
CA ALA A 99 -12.85 -33.53 26.91
C ALA A 99 -12.22 -34.74 27.58
N ARG A 100 -12.85 -35.92 27.44
CA ARG A 100 -12.30 -37.18 27.92
C ARG A 100 -10.94 -37.46 27.28
N THR A 101 -10.88 -37.51 25.95
CA THR A 101 -9.68 -37.94 25.22
C THR A 101 -8.55 -36.91 25.20
N LYS A 102 -8.89 -35.62 25.07
CA LYS A 102 -7.90 -34.54 24.90
C LYS A 102 -7.44 -33.92 26.21
N VAL A 103 -8.16 -34.15 27.30
CA VAL A 103 -7.80 -33.56 28.61
C VAL A 103 -7.52 -34.62 29.65
N TYR A 104 -8.47 -35.50 29.95
CA TYR A 104 -8.26 -36.53 30.97
C TYR A 104 -7.30 -37.62 30.51
N ASP A 105 -7.53 -38.21 29.33
CA ASP A 105 -6.64 -39.25 28.81
C ASP A 105 -5.25 -38.68 28.49
N ALA A 106 -5.17 -37.42 28.06
CA ALA A 106 -3.90 -36.72 27.90
C ALA A 106 -3.13 -36.53 29.22
N CYS A 107 -3.83 -36.34 30.34
CA CYS A 107 -3.23 -36.31 31.67
C CYS A 107 -2.75 -37.71 32.10
N TYR A 108 -3.55 -38.74 31.83
CA TYR A 108 -3.32 -40.10 32.29
C TYR A 108 -2.28 -40.90 31.50
N LEU A 109 -2.45 -40.90 30.18
CA LEU A 109 -1.69 -41.72 29.25
C LEU A 109 -0.58 -40.91 28.57
N GLY A 110 -0.57 -39.58 28.77
CA GLY A 110 0.11 -38.67 27.88
C GLY A 110 -0.62 -38.56 26.53
N SER A 111 -0.26 -37.58 25.73
CA SER A 111 -0.82 -37.46 24.37
C SER A 111 -0.02 -38.31 23.39
N GLU A 112 -0.67 -39.25 22.71
CA GLU A 112 -0.08 -39.90 21.53
C GLU A 112 0.30 -38.83 20.49
N GLY A 113 1.59 -38.69 20.21
CA GLY A 113 2.13 -37.74 19.22
C GLY A 113 2.76 -36.46 19.77
N TYR A 114 2.63 -36.14 21.06
CA TYR A 114 3.44 -35.09 21.70
C TYR A 114 4.26 -35.68 22.84
N SER A 115 5.51 -36.01 22.53
CA SER A 115 6.50 -36.68 23.39
C SER A 115 7.04 -35.82 24.54
N THR A 116 6.34 -34.77 24.97
CA THR A 116 6.83 -33.85 26.00
C THR A 116 6.03 -33.94 27.30
N PRO A 117 6.67 -34.26 28.44
CA PRO A 117 6.01 -34.40 29.75
C PRO A 117 5.34 -33.09 30.23
N THR A 118 5.73 -31.96 29.66
CA THR A 118 5.12 -30.64 29.88
C THR A 118 3.65 -30.56 29.45
N ASN A 119 3.23 -31.34 28.46
CA ASN A 119 1.84 -31.29 27.97
C ASN A 119 0.88 -32.11 28.83
N ALA A 120 1.31 -33.27 29.31
CA ALA A 120 0.55 -34.07 30.27
C ALA A 120 0.35 -33.30 31.59
N TYR A 121 1.43 -32.68 32.10
CA TYR A 121 1.35 -31.85 33.30
C TYR A 121 0.36 -30.69 33.14
N LYS A 122 0.39 -29.99 32.00
CA LYS A 122 -0.58 -28.92 31.71
C LYS A 122 -2.01 -29.44 31.64
N ALA A 123 -2.23 -30.60 31.03
CA ALA A 123 -3.56 -31.22 30.97
C ALA A 123 -4.08 -31.56 32.37
N CYS A 124 -3.25 -32.18 33.22
CA CYS A 124 -3.60 -32.47 34.60
C CYS A 124 -3.88 -31.19 35.41
N ALA A 125 -3.02 -30.18 35.30
CA ALA A 125 -3.21 -28.89 35.99
C ALA A 125 -4.53 -28.22 35.58
N LYS A 126 -4.92 -28.30 34.31
CA LYS A 126 -6.17 -27.74 33.83
C LYS A 126 -7.40 -28.42 34.45
N THR A 127 -7.33 -29.72 34.76
CA THR A 127 -8.42 -30.43 35.44
C THR A 127 -8.51 -30.08 36.93
N SER A 128 -7.39 -29.79 37.59
CA SER A 128 -7.37 -29.41 39.01
C SER A 128 -7.84 -27.96 39.25
N GLU A 129 -7.77 -27.10 38.24
CA GLU A 129 -8.35 -25.75 38.27
C GLU A 129 -9.89 -25.77 38.27
N LEU A 130 -10.51 -26.87 37.81
CA LEU A 130 -11.97 -26.98 37.73
C LEU A 130 -12.58 -27.25 39.12
N LYS A 131 -13.31 -26.26 39.64
CA LYS A 131 -14.01 -26.35 40.93
C LYS A 131 -15.51 -26.50 40.71
N ILE A 132 -16.02 -27.72 40.90
CA ILE A 132 -17.45 -28.02 40.93
C ILE A 132 -17.86 -28.33 42.36
N THR A 133 -18.93 -27.71 42.84
CA THR A 133 -19.42 -27.92 44.21
C THR A 133 -19.76 -29.39 44.42
N GLY A 134 -19.11 -30.04 45.38
CA GLY A 134 -19.39 -31.42 45.78
C GLY A 134 -18.79 -32.51 44.87
N VAL A 135 -18.01 -32.15 43.84
CA VAL A 135 -17.36 -33.12 42.94
C VAL A 135 -15.90 -32.71 42.70
N THR A 136 -14.97 -33.66 42.86
CA THR A 136 -13.56 -33.44 42.52
C THR A 136 -13.35 -33.78 41.05
N CYS A 137 -12.93 -32.80 40.25
CA CYS A 137 -12.62 -32.99 38.83
C CYS A 137 -11.13 -33.11 38.54
N ASP A 138 -10.29 -33.10 39.58
CA ASP A 138 -8.85 -33.25 39.45
C ASP A 138 -8.52 -34.67 38.96
N ALA A 139 -8.02 -34.77 37.73
CA ALA A 139 -7.64 -36.03 37.12
C ALA A 139 -6.62 -36.78 37.98
N SER A 140 -5.67 -36.09 38.61
CA SER A 140 -4.65 -36.75 39.43
C SER A 140 -5.23 -37.51 40.64
N VAL A 141 -6.36 -37.03 41.15
CA VAL A 141 -7.11 -37.67 42.25
C VAL A 141 -8.08 -38.73 41.71
N LEU A 142 -8.72 -38.45 40.57
CA LEU A 142 -9.67 -39.36 39.93
C LEU A 142 -9.02 -40.59 39.30
N TRP A 143 -7.70 -40.61 39.07
CA TRP A 143 -7.02 -41.76 38.47
C TRP A 143 -7.29 -43.08 39.21
N THR A 144 -7.36 -43.01 40.54
CA THR A 144 -7.60 -44.16 41.44
C THR A 144 -9.05 -44.30 41.89
N SER A 145 -9.97 -43.40 41.50
CA SER A 145 -11.38 -43.51 41.85
C SER A 145 -12.11 -44.54 40.98
N GLU A 146 -13.22 -45.06 41.51
CA GLU A 146 -14.12 -45.97 40.80
C GLU A 146 -14.82 -45.27 39.63
N ASP A 147 -15.24 -44.02 39.83
CA ASP A 147 -15.71 -43.13 38.76
C ASP A 147 -14.56 -42.21 38.31
N ARG A 148 -13.85 -42.61 37.25
CA ARG A 148 -12.71 -41.85 36.69
C ARG A 148 -13.11 -40.62 35.89
N TYR A 149 -14.37 -40.55 35.44
CA TYR A 149 -14.84 -39.48 34.58
C TYR A 149 -16.27 -39.07 34.96
N PRO A 150 -16.43 -38.37 36.12
CA PRO A 150 -17.74 -37.87 36.51
C PRO A 150 -18.35 -37.04 35.38
N THR A 151 -19.58 -37.35 34.99
CA THR A 151 -20.25 -36.69 33.84
C THR A 151 -20.28 -35.18 33.97
N VAL A 152 -20.51 -34.68 35.19
CA VAL A 152 -20.51 -33.25 35.51
C VAL A 152 -19.15 -32.60 35.24
N CYS A 153 -18.05 -33.31 35.53
CA CYS A 153 -16.70 -32.85 35.25
C CYS A 153 -16.38 -32.87 33.75
N LEU A 154 -16.84 -33.90 33.02
CA LEU A 154 -16.67 -33.96 31.57
C LEU A 154 -17.42 -32.83 30.86
N GLU A 155 -18.63 -32.52 31.29
CA GLU A 155 -19.43 -31.43 30.72
C GLU A 155 -18.80 -30.06 30.94
N ALA A 156 -18.33 -29.79 32.17
CA ALA A 156 -17.66 -28.53 32.46
C ALA A 156 -16.32 -28.42 31.70
N MET A 157 -15.56 -29.51 31.59
CA MET A 157 -14.33 -29.53 30.79
C MET A 157 -14.61 -29.42 29.29
N ALA A 158 -15.72 -29.97 28.80
CA ALA A 158 -16.15 -29.85 27.41
C ALA A 158 -16.40 -28.39 27.04
N GLU A 159 -17.09 -27.62 27.89
CA GLU A 159 -17.29 -26.18 27.68
C GLU A 159 -15.96 -25.41 27.69
N ILE A 160 -15.08 -25.66 28.67
CA ILE A 160 -13.76 -25.00 28.74
C ILE A 160 -12.92 -25.36 27.51
N TYR A 161 -12.93 -26.62 27.08
CA TYR A 161 -12.18 -27.08 25.92
C TYR A 161 -12.73 -26.47 24.62
N LYS A 162 -14.07 -26.36 24.49
CA LYS A 162 -14.75 -25.68 23.39
C LYS A 162 -14.34 -24.21 23.32
N GLU A 163 -14.33 -23.50 24.45
CA GLU A 163 -13.88 -22.11 24.52
C GLU A 163 -12.40 -21.93 24.14
N ASP A 164 -11.52 -22.82 24.59
CA ASP A 164 -10.11 -22.73 24.25
C ASP A 164 -9.83 -23.03 22.78
N MET A 165 -10.54 -24.00 22.17
CA MET A 165 -10.50 -24.23 20.74
C MET A 165 -10.93 -22.99 19.95
N PHE A 166 -11.97 -22.29 20.42
CA PHE A 166 -12.36 -21.01 19.83
C PHE A 166 -11.30 -19.93 19.98
N ARG A 167 -10.70 -19.82 21.16
CA ARG A 167 -9.67 -18.82 21.44
C ARG A 167 -8.43 -19.08 20.57
N SER A 168 -8.01 -20.33 20.44
CA SER A 168 -6.88 -20.73 19.59
C SER A 168 -7.16 -20.42 18.12
N ALA A 169 -8.30 -20.87 17.59
CA ALA A 169 -8.69 -20.60 16.20
C ALA A 169 -8.78 -19.09 15.91
N ARG A 170 -9.30 -18.30 16.87
CA ARG A 170 -9.33 -16.83 16.75
C ARG A 170 -7.92 -16.23 16.71
N SER A 171 -6.99 -16.72 17.52
CA SER A 171 -5.61 -16.21 17.55
C SER A 171 -4.87 -16.47 16.23
N GLU A 172 -5.01 -17.66 15.65
CA GLU A 172 -4.45 -18.00 14.33
C GLU A 172 -5.05 -17.13 13.23
N HIS A 173 -6.34 -16.76 13.34
CA HIS A 173 -6.97 -15.84 12.39
C HIS A 173 -6.54 -14.38 12.57
N LEU A 174 -5.89 -14.01 13.67
CA LEU A 174 -5.32 -12.67 13.89
C LEU A 174 -3.86 -12.57 13.46
N GLU A 175 -3.16 -13.68 13.29
CA GLU A 175 -1.82 -13.76 12.69
C GLU A 175 -1.67 -12.98 11.36
N PRO A 176 -2.65 -12.98 10.42
CA PRO A 176 -2.55 -12.20 9.20
C PRO A 176 -2.61 -10.67 9.40
N LEU A 177 -2.77 -10.15 10.63
CA LEU A 177 -2.54 -8.72 10.90
C LEU A 177 -1.12 -8.27 10.54
N GLY A 178 -0.14 -9.17 10.46
CA GLY A 178 1.18 -8.86 9.90
C GLY A 178 1.13 -8.34 8.46
N TRP A 179 0.14 -8.77 7.66
CA TRP A 179 -0.04 -8.29 6.29
C TRP A 179 -0.47 -6.82 6.21
N LEU A 180 -0.98 -6.25 7.30
CA LEU A 180 -1.39 -4.85 7.35
C LEU A 180 -0.19 -3.92 7.13
N VAL A 181 0.98 -4.29 7.64
CA VAL A 181 2.25 -3.57 7.39
C VAL A 181 2.60 -3.58 5.92
N LEU A 182 2.45 -4.72 5.24
CA LEU A 182 2.72 -4.84 3.81
C LEU A 182 1.73 -4.02 2.97
N ILE A 183 0.45 -3.95 3.38
CA ILE A 183 -0.57 -3.12 2.73
C ILE A 183 -0.21 -1.62 2.86
N ILE A 184 0.22 -1.18 4.05
CA ILE A 184 0.64 0.19 4.28
C ILE A 184 1.85 0.55 3.40
N MET A 185 2.81 -0.37 3.22
CA MET A 185 3.96 -0.15 2.35
C MET A 185 3.62 -0.21 0.86
N ALA A 186 2.66 -1.08 0.47
CA ALA A 186 2.23 -1.23 -0.92
C ALA A 186 1.44 -0.01 -1.42
N GLY A 187 0.70 0.68 -0.55
CA GLY A 187 -0.05 1.89 -0.91
C GLY A 187 0.81 2.98 -1.57
N PRO A 188 1.87 3.49 -0.90
CA PRO A 188 2.80 4.48 -1.46
C PRO A 188 3.46 4.02 -2.75
N VAL A 189 3.88 2.75 -2.82
CA VAL A 189 4.47 2.16 -4.03
C VAL A 189 3.46 2.19 -5.19
N GLY A 190 2.21 1.78 -4.94
CA GLY A 190 1.13 1.84 -5.92
C GLY A 190 0.82 3.27 -6.38
N GLY A 191 0.79 4.24 -5.46
CA GLY A 191 0.61 5.65 -5.79
C GLY A 191 1.74 6.22 -6.63
N LEU A 192 3.00 5.87 -6.33
CA LEU A 192 4.17 6.29 -7.12
C LEU A 192 4.15 5.71 -8.54
N ILE A 193 3.76 4.45 -8.68
CA ILE A 193 3.61 3.81 -10.00
C ILE A 193 2.50 4.51 -10.80
N ALA A 194 1.33 4.74 -10.19
CA ALA A 194 0.22 5.43 -10.83
C ALA A 194 0.61 6.86 -11.27
N TYR A 195 1.32 7.59 -10.41
CA TYR A 195 1.85 8.92 -10.72
C TYR A 195 2.82 8.88 -11.91
N SER A 196 3.72 7.91 -11.95
CA SER A 196 4.71 7.76 -13.02
C SER A 196 4.05 7.45 -14.36
N ILE A 197 3.09 6.50 -14.39
CA ILE A 197 2.31 6.17 -15.59
C ILE A 197 1.53 7.39 -16.08
N PHE A 198 0.86 8.11 -15.18
CA PHE A 198 0.11 9.32 -15.54
C PHE A 198 1.03 10.36 -16.20
N ARG A 199 2.23 10.58 -15.66
CA ARG A 199 3.21 11.49 -16.27
C ARG A 199 3.66 11.03 -17.64
N CYS A 200 4.02 9.76 -17.82
CA CYS A 200 4.41 9.23 -19.12
C CYS A 200 3.32 9.42 -20.18
N ILE A 201 2.04 9.21 -19.81
CA ILE A 201 0.90 9.42 -20.71
C ILE A 201 0.75 10.89 -21.08
N VAL A 202 0.85 11.80 -20.11
CA VAL A 202 0.76 13.23 -20.34
C VAL A 202 1.88 13.69 -21.28
N ASP A 203 3.13 13.31 -21.00
CA ASP A 203 4.29 13.74 -21.78
C ASP A 203 4.19 13.22 -23.23
N GLY A 204 3.85 11.93 -23.43
CA GLY A 204 3.63 11.39 -24.77
C GLY A 204 2.47 12.06 -25.53
N CYS A 205 1.42 12.50 -24.84
CA CYS A 205 0.34 13.29 -25.44
C CYS A 205 0.81 14.71 -25.85
N ARG A 206 1.72 15.32 -25.09
CA ARG A 206 2.32 16.62 -25.44
C ARG A 206 3.18 16.52 -26.69
N ASP A 207 4.00 15.48 -26.80
CA ASP A 207 4.86 15.25 -27.96
C ASP A 207 4.05 15.03 -29.24
N LYS A 208 2.97 14.25 -29.15
CA LYS A 208 2.03 14.06 -30.28
C LYS A 208 1.37 15.37 -30.72
N LYS A 209 1.00 16.25 -29.78
CA LYS A 209 0.46 17.58 -30.10
C LYS A 209 1.50 18.49 -30.75
N ALA A 210 2.74 18.48 -30.25
CA ALA A 210 3.83 19.26 -30.82
C ALA A 210 4.18 18.82 -32.25
N SER A 211 4.24 17.50 -32.51
CA SER A 211 4.48 16.96 -33.85
C SER A 211 3.35 17.33 -34.83
N LYS A 212 2.09 17.28 -34.41
CA LYS A 212 0.96 17.73 -35.24
C LYS A 212 1.06 19.22 -35.58
N ALA A 213 1.34 20.09 -34.60
CA ALA A 213 1.46 21.52 -34.83
C ALA A 213 2.60 21.87 -35.82
N HIS A 214 3.72 21.15 -35.75
CA HIS A 214 4.83 21.32 -36.68
C HIS A 214 4.44 20.92 -38.12
N ASN A 215 3.74 19.80 -38.29
CA ASN A 215 3.30 19.33 -39.62
C ASN A 215 2.23 20.23 -40.24
N THR A 216 1.37 20.85 -39.42
CA THR A 216 0.35 21.81 -39.89
C THR A 216 0.95 23.17 -40.25
N SER A 217 2.09 23.56 -39.67
CA SER A 217 2.78 24.81 -40.03
C SER A 217 3.67 24.68 -41.27
N ALA A 218 3.97 23.46 -41.71
CA ALA A 218 4.82 23.18 -42.86
C ALA A 218 4.03 22.86 -44.16
N ALA A 219 2.69 22.81 -44.07
CA ALA A 219 1.76 22.65 -45.18
C ALA A 219 1.08 23.98 -45.48
#